data_AF-A0A842N6E2-F1
#
_entry.id   AF-A0A842N6E2-F1
#
_cell.length_a   1.000
_cell.length_b   1.000
_cell.length_c   1.000
_cell.angle_alpha   90.00
_cell.angle_beta   90.00
_cell.angle_gamma   90.00
#
_symmetry.space_group_name_H-M   'P 1'
#
loop_
_entity.id
_entity.type
_entity.pdbx_description
1 polymer ?
#
loop_
_entity_poly.entity_id
_entity_poly.type
_entity_poly.pdbx_seq_one_letter_code
_entity_poly.pdbx_strand_id
1 'polypeptide(L)'
;VVPDYARVWYLVRAPERDQVDHIYDWVLKIAEGAAIMSGTTHKVEFKKAIYNKMPNRTLSELVIANMREIGAPTYTEEELSFAAKIAEAVPRQAKMDSLRKSKVPEWEKYKDVDLVTDILDPWDEGDVSAGSTDVSDVSWNTPTMEFSTTTVVLGTPGHSWTTVATSGMSIGHKSLIFAAKTMAGAALELMIDKDLLKKAQDELKERLAGRKYKSPVPPDAKPPIDQWL
;
A
#
# COMPACT_ATOMS: atom_id res chain seq x y z
N VAL A 1 -27.83 5.14 -33.96
CA VAL A 1 -26.53 5.63 -34.49
C VAL A 1 -25.47 4.61 -34.08
N VAL A 2 -24.64 4.12 -35.01
CA VAL A 2 -23.53 3.18 -34.71
C VAL A 2 -22.30 4.02 -34.33
N PRO A 3 -21.66 3.84 -33.16
CA PRO A 3 -20.48 4.61 -32.77
C PRO A 3 -19.28 4.31 -33.69
N ASP A 4 -18.57 5.35 -34.14
CA ASP A 4 -17.35 5.26 -34.95
C ASP A 4 -16.05 5.26 -34.11
N TYR A 5 -16.15 5.59 -32.81
CA TYR A 5 -15.04 5.58 -31.86
C TYR A 5 -15.48 5.13 -30.47
N ALA A 6 -14.64 4.33 -29.81
CA ALA A 6 -14.78 3.96 -28.42
C ALA A 6 -13.42 3.95 -27.73
N ARG A 7 -13.40 4.30 -26.44
CA ARG A 7 -12.19 4.25 -25.60
C ARG A 7 -12.52 3.62 -24.27
N VAL A 8 -11.62 2.76 -23.82
CA VAL A 8 -11.70 2.03 -22.55
C VAL A 8 -10.35 2.10 -21.83
N TRP A 9 -10.37 2.01 -20.51
CA TRP A 9 -9.16 1.96 -19.68
C TRP A 9 -9.13 0.63 -18.92
N TYR A 10 -8.03 -0.11 -19.08
CA TYR A 10 -7.75 -1.32 -18.32
C TYR A 10 -6.66 -1.11 -17.27
N LEU A 11 -6.85 -1.74 -16.11
CA LEU A 11 -5.82 -1.96 -15.10
C LEU A 11 -5.62 -3.48 -14.99
N VAL A 12 -4.40 -3.94 -15.19
CA VAL A 12 -4.02 -5.34 -15.04
C VAL A 12 -3.24 -5.49 -13.74
N ARG A 13 -3.61 -6.48 -12.91
CA ARG A 13 -2.97 -6.73 -11.63
C ARG A 13 -2.77 -8.22 -11.41
N ALA A 14 -1.58 -8.57 -10.93
CA ALA A 14 -1.23 -9.89 -10.43
C ALA A 14 -0.26 -9.73 -9.24
N PRO A 15 -0.08 -10.78 -8.41
CA PRO A 15 0.88 -10.78 -7.31
C PRO A 15 2.33 -10.45 -7.70
N GLU A 16 2.78 -10.90 -8.88
CA GLU A 16 4.15 -10.68 -9.35
C GLU A 16 4.20 -10.00 -10.73
N ARG A 17 5.32 -9.34 -11.02
CA ARG A 17 5.49 -8.55 -12.25
C ARG A 17 5.38 -9.38 -13.53
N ASP A 18 6.03 -10.54 -13.56
CA ASP A 18 6.03 -11.44 -14.71
C ASP A 18 4.62 -11.95 -15.06
N GLN A 19 3.79 -12.16 -14.04
CA GLN A 19 2.38 -12.49 -14.20
C GLN A 19 1.60 -11.33 -14.82
N VAL A 20 1.87 -10.08 -14.40
CA VAL A 20 1.26 -8.90 -15.02
C VAL A 20 1.65 -8.79 -16.49
N ASP A 21 2.92 -9.00 -16.83
CA ASP A 21 3.41 -8.95 -18.21
C ASP A 21 2.68 -9.98 -19.08
N HIS A 22 2.58 -11.23 -18.61
CA HIS A 22 1.84 -12.28 -19.31
C HIS A 22 0.37 -11.93 -19.54
N ILE A 23 -0.33 -11.45 -18.50
CA ILE A 23 -1.76 -11.12 -18.60
C ILE A 23 -1.96 -9.88 -19.50
N TYR A 24 -1.06 -8.90 -19.43
CA TYR A 24 -1.11 -7.73 -20.30
C TYR A 24 -0.99 -8.13 -21.77
N ASP A 25 -0.02 -8.97 -22.12
CA ASP A 25 0.14 -9.49 -23.49
C ASP A 25 -1.11 -10.26 -23.96
N TRP A 26 -1.77 -10.99 -23.06
CA TRP A 26 -3.02 -11.66 -23.38
C TRP A 26 -4.16 -10.67 -23.66
N VAL A 27 -4.30 -9.62 -22.85
CA VAL A 27 -5.29 -8.55 -23.07
C VAL A 27 -5.05 -7.84 -24.41
N LEU A 28 -3.79 -7.61 -24.80
CA LEU A 28 -3.45 -7.02 -26.10
C LEU A 28 -3.91 -7.91 -27.28
N LYS A 29 -3.68 -9.23 -27.19
CA LYS A 29 -4.15 -10.19 -28.19
C LYS A 29 -5.67 -10.22 -28.32
N ILE A 30 -6.40 -10.05 -27.21
CA ILE A 30 -7.86 -9.95 -27.23
C ILE A 30 -8.30 -8.67 -27.97
N ALA A 31 -7.65 -7.52 -27.69
CA ALA A 31 -7.96 -6.26 -28.36
C ALA A 31 -7.70 -6.34 -29.88
N GLU A 32 -6.60 -6.96 -30.28
CA GLU A 32 -6.27 -7.23 -31.69
C GLU A 32 -7.32 -8.14 -32.35
N GLY A 33 -7.67 -9.26 -31.71
CA GLY A 33 -8.69 -10.18 -32.21
C GLY A 33 -10.06 -9.50 -32.36
N ALA A 34 -10.45 -8.65 -31.40
CA ALA A 34 -11.68 -7.87 -31.48
C ALA A 34 -11.69 -6.94 -32.69
N ALA A 35 -10.60 -6.20 -32.92
CA ALA A 35 -10.47 -5.30 -34.06
C ALA A 35 -10.57 -6.05 -35.41
N ILE A 36 -9.97 -7.24 -35.51
CA ILE A 36 -10.06 -8.09 -36.69
C ILE A 36 -11.52 -8.53 -36.93
N MET A 37 -12.20 -9.03 -35.90
CA MET A 37 -13.59 -9.51 -36.02
C MET A 37 -14.56 -8.42 -36.46
N SER A 38 -14.38 -7.19 -35.99
CA SER A 38 -15.24 -6.05 -36.34
C SER A 38 -14.82 -5.28 -37.58
N GLY A 39 -13.67 -5.61 -38.20
CA GLY A 39 -13.11 -4.85 -39.31
C GLY A 39 -12.71 -3.42 -38.93
N THR A 40 -12.32 -3.19 -37.66
CA THR A 40 -11.92 -1.88 -37.15
C THR A 40 -10.42 -1.83 -36.87
N THR A 41 -9.92 -0.67 -36.45
CA THR A 41 -8.55 -0.52 -35.95
C THR A 41 -8.57 -0.28 -34.44
N HIS A 42 -7.42 -0.47 -33.78
CA HIS A 42 -7.26 -0.13 -32.38
C HIS A 42 -5.91 0.55 -32.16
N LYS A 43 -5.82 1.34 -31.08
CA LYS A 43 -4.58 1.95 -30.60
C LYS A 43 -4.48 1.68 -29.11
N VAL A 44 -3.29 1.29 -28.65
CA VAL A 44 -2.99 1.11 -27.23
C VAL A 44 -2.13 2.26 -26.76
N GLU A 45 -2.50 2.81 -25.61
CA GLU A 45 -1.72 3.85 -24.94
C GLU A 45 -1.29 3.35 -23.56
N PHE A 46 0.01 3.18 -23.37
CA PHE A 46 0.57 2.76 -22.09
C PHE A 46 0.62 3.95 -21.13
N LYS A 47 -0.08 3.85 -20.00
CA LYS A 47 -0.21 4.97 -19.05
C LYS A 47 0.74 4.87 -17.86
N LYS A 48 0.78 3.72 -17.21
CA LYS A 48 1.59 3.49 -16.02
C LYS A 48 1.75 2.00 -15.76
N ALA A 49 2.83 1.65 -15.06
CA ALA A 49 3.02 0.35 -14.45
C ALA A 49 3.92 0.49 -13.23
N ILE A 50 3.77 -0.45 -12.31
CA ILE A 50 4.56 -0.55 -11.08
C ILE A 50 4.91 -2.02 -10.83
N TYR A 51 5.83 -2.26 -9.91
CA TYR A 51 6.17 -3.59 -9.41
C TYR A 51 5.37 -3.97 -8.15
N ASN A 52 5.38 -5.25 -7.82
CA ASN A 52 4.99 -5.72 -6.48
C ASN A 52 6.05 -5.32 -5.45
N LYS A 53 5.70 -5.22 -4.17
CA LYS A 53 6.65 -4.86 -3.11
C LYS A 53 7.56 -6.05 -2.76
N MET A 54 8.84 -5.77 -2.49
CA MET A 54 9.78 -6.69 -1.85
C MET A 54 9.73 -6.49 -0.33
N PRO A 55 9.25 -7.48 0.45
CA PRO A 55 9.19 -7.35 1.90
C PRO A 55 10.61 -7.33 2.52
N ASN A 56 10.73 -6.72 3.70
CA ASN A 56 11.97 -6.73 4.47
C ASN A 56 11.65 -6.82 5.97
N ARG A 57 11.74 -8.02 6.53
CA ARG A 57 11.39 -8.32 7.91
C ARG A 57 12.32 -7.60 8.88
N THR A 58 13.61 -7.51 8.55
CA THR A 58 14.59 -6.78 9.36
C THR A 58 14.16 -5.33 9.57
N LEU A 59 13.71 -4.64 8.51
CA LEU A 59 13.17 -3.29 8.62
C LEU A 59 11.82 -3.24 9.35
N SER A 60 10.95 -4.24 9.18
CA SER A 60 9.68 -4.31 9.93
C SER A 60 9.92 -4.39 11.43
N GLU A 61 10.83 -5.25 11.88
CA GLU A 61 11.20 -5.41 13.29
C GLU A 61 11.81 -4.13 13.85
N LEU A 62 12.67 -3.46 13.08
CA LEU A 62 13.25 -2.16 13.45
C LEU A 62 12.19 -1.07 13.65
N VAL A 63 11.26 -0.94 12.70
CA VAL A 63 10.17 0.04 12.78
C VAL A 63 9.31 -0.22 14.01
N ILE A 64 8.97 -1.48 14.27
CA ILE A 64 8.16 -1.87 15.44
C ILE A 64 8.89 -1.61 16.76
N ALA A 65 10.19 -1.88 16.83
CA ALA A 65 11.00 -1.55 17.99
C ALA A 65 10.95 -0.05 18.30
N ASN A 66 11.12 0.79 17.27
CA ASN A 66 11.03 2.24 17.39
C ASN A 66 9.63 2.71 17.80
N MET A 67 8.58 2.13 17.22
CA MET A 67 7.20 2.41 17.64
C MET A 67 6.99 2.15 19.13
N ARG A 68 7.53 1.03 19.64
CA ARG A 68 7.42 0.63 21.05
C ARG A 68 8.18 1.58 21.98
N GLU A 69 9.38 2.00 21.58
CA GLU A 69 10.18 2.96 22.34
C GLU A 69 9.48 4.33 22.45
N ILE A 70 8.90 4.80 21.34
CA ILE A 70 8.19 6.09 21.33
C ILE A 70 6.88 6.02 22.13
N GLY A 71 6.18 4.90 22.06
CA GLY A 71 4.87 4.70 22.66
C GLY A 71 3.75 5.25 21.78
N ALA A 72 2.64 4.52 21.72
CA ALA A 72 1.49 4.90 20.90
C ALA A 72 0.88 6.24 21.33
N PRO A 73 0.30 7.01 20.38
CA PRO A 73 -0.42 8.24 20.72
C PRO A 73 -1.52 8.03 21.75
N THR A 74 -1.69 9.00 22.64
CA THR A 74 -2.84 9.07 23.56
C THR A 74 -3.89 10.04 23.03
N TYR A 75 -5.15 9.73 23.32
CA TYR A 75 -6.30 10.48 22.81
C TYR A 75 -7.08 11.14 23.94
N THR A 76 -7.59 12.34 23.68
CA THR A 76 -8.48 13.07 24.59
C THR A 76 -9.91 12.54 24.48
N GLU A 77 -10.76 12.86 25.46
CA GLU A 77 -12.19 12.54 25.41
C GLU A 77 -12.89 13.12 24.18
N GLU A 78 -12.49 14.31 23.73
CA GLU A 78 -13.01 14.92 22.51
C GLU A 78 -12.65 14.10 21.26
N GLU A 79 -11.41 13.62 21.17
CA GLU A 79 -10.94 12.79 20.06
C GLU A 79 -11.62 11.41 20.08
N LEU A 80 -11.77 10.80 21.26
CA LEU A 80 -12.49 9.54 21.41
C LEU A 80 -13.97 9.68 21.03
N SER A 81 -14.62 10.77 21.46
CA SER A 81 -16.01 11.07 21.09
C SER A 81 -16.16 11.31 19.58
N PHE A 82 -15.22 12.02 18.96
CA PHE A 82 -15.20 12.23 17.52
C PHE A 82 -15.01 10.91 16.77
N ALA A 83 -14.06 10.07 17.20
CA ALA A 83 -13.82 8.77 16.61
C ALA A 83 -15.05 7.86 16.69
N ALA A 84 -15.75 7.85 17.83
CA ALA A 84 -17.00 7.11 18.01
C ALA A 84 -18.09 7.58 17.03
N LYS A 85 -18.24 8.90 16.82
CA LYS A 85 -19.19 9.45 15.82
C LYS A 85 -18.82 9.03 14.39
N ILE A 86 -17.54 9.00 14.06
CA ILE A 86 -17.08 8.51 12.75
C ILE A 86 -17.36 7.00 12.61
N ALA A 87 -17.20 6.23 13.69
CA ALA A 87 -17.45 4.79 13.72
C ALA A 87 -18.92 4.45 13.41
N GLU A 88 -19.88 5.33 13.75
CA GLU A 88 -21.30 5.15 13.38
C GLU A 88 -21.52 5.05 11.86
N ALA A 89 -20.65 5.68 11.06
CA ALA A 89 -20.71 5.60 9.60
C ALA A 89 -20.12 4.29 9.03
N VAL A 90 -19.52 3.45 9.89
CA VAL A 90 -18.93 2.16 9.50
C VAL A 90 -19.87 1.04 9.95
N PRO A 91 -20.52 0.30 9.03
CA PRO A 91 -21.37 -0.82 9.40
C PRO A 91 -20.60 -1.86 10.20
N ARG A 92 -21.14 -2.30 11.34
CA ARG A 92 -20.49 -3.28 12.23
C ARG A 92 -20.01 -4.53 11.48
N GLN A 93 -20.84 -5.07 10.58
CA GLN A 93 -20.48 -6.24 9.78
C GLN A 93 -19.26 -5.97 8.88
N ALA A 94 -19.20 -4.79 8.24
CA ALA A 94 -18.06 -4.40 7.42
C ALA A 94 -16.76 -4.27 8.24
N LYS A 95 -16.84 -3.72 9.47
CA LYS A 95 -15.72 -3.69 10.43
C LYS A 95 -15.25 -5.11 10.77
N MET A 96 -16.17 -6.03 11.04
CA MET A 96 -15.86 -7.43 11.37
C MET A 96 -15.20 -8.15 10.19
N ASP A 97 -15.71 -7.97 8.98
CA ASP A 97 -15.15 -8.61 7.79
C ASP A 97 -13.76 -8.05 7.44
N SER A 98 -13.55 -6.75 7.65
CA SER A 98 -12.24 -6.11 7.51
C SER A 98 -11.22 -6.69 8.50
N LEU A 99 -11.59 -6.83 9.77
CA LEU A 99 -10.73 -7.42 10.80
C LEU A 99 -10.41 -8.90 10.56
N ARG A 100 -11.38 -9.69 10.10
CA ARG A 100 -11.12 -11.09 9.69
C ARG A 100 -10.12 -11.15 8.53
N LYS A 101 -10.27 -10.24 7.56
CA LYS A 101 -9.42 -10.19 6.37
C LYS A 101 -8.00 -9.70 6.67
N SER A 102 -7.79 -8.91 7.73
CA SER A 102 -6.45 -8.41 8.09
C SER A 102 -5.53 -9.51 8.62
N LYS A 103 -6.09 -10.64 9.04
CA LYS A 103 -5.38 -11.80 9.64
C LYS A 103 -4.50 -11.43 10.84
N VAL A 104 -4.78 -10.29 11.47
CA VAL A 104 -4.13 -9.90 12.72
C VAL A 104 -4.42 -10.97 13.77
N PRO A 105 -3.40 -11.47 14.49
CA PRO A 105 -3.63 -12.39 15.61
C PRO A 105 -4.56 -11.76 16.65
N GLU A 106 -5.52 -12.55 17.16
CA GLU A 106 -6.49 -12.12 18.19
C GLU A 106 -7.29 -10.86 17.79
N TRP A 107 -7.59 -10.69 16.50
CA TRP A 107 -8.30 -9.52 15.97
C TRP A 107 -9.64 -9.24 16.67
N GLU A 108 -10.27 -10.25 17.27
CA GLU A 108 -11.55 -10.15 17.96
C GLU A 108 -11.53 -9.12 19.11
N LYS A 109 -10.36 -8.86 19.72
CA LYS A 109 -10.23 -7.84 20.77
C LYS A 109 -10.47 -6.42 20.25
N TYR A 110 -10.31 -6.18 18.95
CA TYR A 110 -10.51 -4.88 18.31
C TYR A 110 -11.95 -4.63 17.85
N LYS A 111 -12.87 -5.57 18.07
CA LYS A 111 -14.23 -5.49 17.52
C LYS A 111 -15.01 -4.25 17.97
N ASP A 112 -14.76 -3.80 19.20
CA ASP A 112 -15.39 -2.64 19.82
C ASP A 112 -14.35 -1.51 20.09
N VAL A 113 -13.24 -1.50 19.36
CA VAL A 113 -12.17 -0.48 19.44
C VAL A 113 -12.21 0.43 18.22
N ASP A 114 -12.23 1.74 18.41
CA ASP A 114 -12.27 2.70 17.29
C ASP A 114 -10.89 3.24 16.91
N LEU A 115 -10.03 3.51 17.89
CA LEU A 115 -8.64 3.91 17.69
C LEU A 115 -7.73 2.84 18.30
N VAL A 116 -7.02 2.10 17.45
CA VAL A 116 -6.10 1.05 17.91
C VAL A 116 -4.80 1.69 18.38
N THR A 117 -4.34 1.34 19.58
CA THR A 117 -3.06 1.81 20.14
C THR A 117 -2.02 0.68 20.30
N ASP A 118 -2.43 -0.56 20.06
CA ASP A 118 -1.53 -1.72 20.11
C ASP A 118 -0.46 -1.64 19.02
N ILE A 119 0.79 -1.93 19.38
CA ILE A 119 1.91 -2.06 18.45
C ILE A 119 2.17 -3.55 18.21
N LEU A 120 1.71 -4.03 17.06
CA LEU A 120 1.72 -5.42 16.67
C LEU A 120 3.11 -5.90 16.23
N ASP A 121 3.47 -7.14 16.55
CA ASP A 121 4.62 -7.84 15.95
C ASP A 121 4.31 -8.20 14.49
N PRO A 122 5.31 -8.30 13.58
CA PRO A 122 5.05 -8.66 12.17
C PRO A 122 4.29 -9.99 12.05
N TRP A 123 3.16 -9.98 11.33
CA TRP A 123 2.22 -11.12 11.28
C TRP A 123 1.85 -11.58 9.87
N ASP A 124 2.23 -10.83 8.85
CA ASP A 124 1.78 -10.98 7.45
C ASP A 124 2.88 -11.51 6.53
N GLU A 125 3.87 -12.23 7.07
CA GLU A 125 4.94 -12.83 6.26
C GLU A 125 4.35 -13.80 5.22
N GLY A 126 4.72 -13.59 3.95
CA GLY A 126 4.21 -14.38 2.83
C GLY A 126 2.84 -13.93 2.30
N ASP A 127 2.17 -12.97 2.94
CA ASP A 127 0.94 -12.39 2.41
C ASP A 127 1.23 -11.33 1.33
N VAL A 128 0.37 -11.31 0.32
CA VAL A 128 0.41 -10.32 -0.75
C VAL A 128 -0.69 -9.30 -0.53
N SER A 129 -0.29 -8.07 -0.20
CA SER A 129 -1.23 -6.95 -0.05
C SER A 129 -1.91 -6.62 -1.39
N ALA A 130 -3.18 -6.22 -1.32
CA ALA A 130 -3.92 -5.70 -2.47
C ALA A 130 -3.58 -4.24 -2.81
N GLY A 131 -2.75 -3.59 -1.98
CA GLY A 131 -2.27 -2.22 -2.20
C GLY A 131 -1.46 -2.07 -3.49
N SER A 132 -1.45 -0.86 -4.04
CA SER A 132 -0.73 -0.52 -5.26
C SER A 132 -0.04 0.82 -5.03
N THR A 133 1.29 0.81 -4.98
CA THR A 133 2.14 1.97 -4.65
C THR A 133 3.43 1.92 -5.46
N ASP A 134 3.88 3.06 -5.97
CA ASP A 134 5.15 3.22 -6.70
C ASP A 134 6.38 3.07 -5.79
N VAL A 135 6.22 3.21 -4.47
CA VAL A 135 7.23 2.82 -3.46
C VAL A 135 7.68 1.37 -3.64
N SER A 136 6.81 0.52 -4.20
CA SER A 136 7.16 -0.87 -4.50
C SER A 136 8.33 -0.96 -5.48
N ASP A 137 8.45 -0.09 -6.48
CA ASP A 137 9.59 -0.07 -7.41
C ASP A 137 10.91 0.25 -6.69
N VAL A 138 10.87 1.09 -5.65
CA VAL A 138 12.03 1.40 -4.80
C VAL A 138 12.49 0.16 -4.03
N SER A 139 11.54 -0.66 -3.54
CA SER A 139 11.84 -1.88 -2.78
C SER A 139 12.62 -2.93 -3.57
N TRP A 140 12.59 -2.89 -4.91
CA TRP A 140 13.42 -3.75 -5.76
C TRP A 140 14.87 -3.29 -5.88
N ASN A 141 15.18 -2.07 -5.48
CA ASN A 141 16.49 -1.46 -5.62
C ASN A 141 17.21 -1.26 -4.28
N THR A 142 16.46 -1.06 -3.19
CA THR A 142 17.00 -0.84 -1.84
C THR A 142 16.05 -1.38 -0.78
N PRO A 143 16.55 -1.86 0.39
CA PRO A 143 15.68 -2.23 1.51
C PRO A 143 14.71 -1.09 1.79
N THR A 144 13.42 -1.42 1.79
CA THR A 144 12.33 -0.44 1.87
C THR A 144 11.26 -0.95 2.80
N MET A 145 10.74 -0.06 3.65
CA MET A 145 9.63 -0.37 4.54
C MET A 145 8.62 0.77 4.52
N GLU A 146 7.35 0.39 4.53
CA GLU A 146 6.23 1.30 4.80
C GLU A 146 5.47 0.69 5.95
N PHE A 147 4.94 1.52 6.84
CA PHE A 147 4.16 1.06 7.98
C PHE A 147 2.89 1.92 8.12
N SER A 148 1.95 1.43 8.92
CA SER A 148 0.73 2.16 9.26
C SER A 148 0.73 2.54 10.73
N THR A 149 0.04 3.64 11.03
CA THR A 149 -0.34 4.06 12.39
C THR A 149 -1.79 4.54 12.36
N THR A 150 -2.40 4.74 13.52
CA THR A 150 -3.83 5.03 13.67
C THR A 150 -4.16 6.46 13.26
N THR A 151 -4.25 6.70 11.96
CA THR A 151 -4.69 7.98 11.37
C THR A 151 -6.19 8.02 11.07
N VAL A 152 -6.85 6.86 11.14
CA VAL A 152 -8.28 6.69 10.83
C VAL A 152 -8.94 5.78 11.85
N VAL A 153 -10.26 5.91 11.97
CA VAL A 153 -11.08 5.00 12.78
C VAL A 153 -11.11 3.60 12.18
N LEU A 154 -10.91 2.59 13.03
CA LEU A 154 -10.84 1.19 12.63
C LEU A 154 -12.08 0.74 11.85
N GLY A 155 -11.86 0.10 10.71
CA GLY A 155 -12.92 -0.37 9.82
C GLY A 155 -13.36 0.65 8.77
N THR A 156 -12.87 1.89 8.86
CA THR A 156 -13.08 2.91 7.82
C THR A 156 -12.56 2.41 6.46
N PRO A 157 -13.38 2.45 5.39
CA PRO A 157 -12.91 2.19 4.04
C PRO A 157 -11.85 3.22 3.63
N GLY A 158 -10.77 2.77 2.97
CA GLY A 158 -9.80 3.69 2.37
C GLY A 158 -10.45 4.60 1.32
N HIS A 159 -9.85 5.78 1.10
CA HIS A 159 -10.33 6.79 0.15
C HIS A 159 -11.76 7.30 0.43
N SER A 160 -12.15 7.35 1.70
CA SER A 160 -13.46 7.84 2.15
C SER A 160 -13.39 9.25 2.75
N TRP A 161 -14.55 9.91 2.86
CA TRP A 161 -14.67 11.17 3.61
C TRP A 161 -14.35 11.02 5.10
N THR A 162 -14.60 9.84 5.69
CA THR A 162 -14.25 9.58 7.09
C THR A 162 -12.73 9.51 7.30
N THR A 163 -11.98 9.04 6.28
CA THR A 163 -10.51 9.14 6.27
C THR A 163 -10.06 10.60 6.24
N VAL A 164 -10.66 11.43 5.38
CA VAL A 164 -10.36 12.87 5.28
C VAL A 164 -10.62 13.58 6.62
N ALA A 165 -11.80 13.34 7.21
CA ALA A 165 -12.21 13.96 8.46
C ALA A 165 -11.27 13.61 9.63
N THR A 166 -10.92 12.32 9.78
CA THR A 166 -10.04 11.88 10.88
C THR A 166 -8.60 12.33 10.67
N SER A 167 -8.10 12.26 9.43
CA SER A 167 -6.73 12.67 9.10
C SER A 167 -6.52 14.18 9.22
N GLY A 168 -7.56 14.99 9.01
CA GLY A 168 -7.54 16.45 9.21
C GLY A 168 -7.77 16.88 10.66
N MET A 169 -8.02 15.95 11.58
CA MET A 169 -8.16 16.21 13.01
C MET A 169 -6.82 16.01 13.74
N SER A 170 -6.77 16.38 15.01
CA SER A 170 -5.65 16.11 15.92
C SER A 170 -5.31 14.61 16.03
N ILE A 171 -6.25 13.68 15.80
CA ILE A 171 -5.96 12.24 15.70
C ILE A 171 -4.92 11.98 14.60
N GLY A 172 -5.19 12.45 13.38
CA GLY A 172 -4.26 12.35 12.24
C GLY A 172 -2.93 13.03 12.52
N HIS A 173 -2.94 14.23 13.12
CA HIS A 173 -1.72 14.97 13.43
C HIS A 173 -0.85 14.27 14.49
N LYS A 174 -1.44 13.72 15.55
CA LYS A 174 -0.70 12.96 16.57
C LYS A 174 -0.04 11.72 15.96
N SER A 175 -0.78 11.02 15.09
CA SER A 175 -0.26 9.86 14.36
C SER A 175 0.82 10.25 13.35
N LEU A 176 0.71 11.40 12.70
CA LEU A 176 1.79 11.97 11.87
C LEU A 176 3.07 12.20 12.68
N ILE A 177 2.98 12.83 13.85
CA ILE A 177 4.15 13.06 14.72
C ILE A 177 4.76 11.74 15.19
N PHE A 178 3.91 10.77 15.55
CA PHE A 178 4.37 9.42 15.92
C PHE A 178 5.11 8.72 14.77
N ALA A 179 4.54 8.76 13.56
CA ALA A 179 5.16 8.19 12.36
C ALA A 179 6.49 8.90 12.04
N ALA A 180 6.54 10.22 12.10
CA ALA A 180 7.75 11.00 11.86
C ALA A 180 8.88 10.63 12.82
N LYS A 181 8.58 10.52 14.13
CA LYS A 181 9.56 10.06 15.13
C LYS A 181 10.01 8.64 14.88
N THR A 182 9.09 7.75 14.52
CA THR A 182 9.39 6.33 14.22
C THR A 182 10.33 6.22 13.03
N MET A 183 10.06 6.96 11.94
CA MET A 183 10.93 7.00 10.77
C MET A 183 12.31 7.58 11.10
N ALA A 184 12.36 8.64 11.89
CA ALA A 184 13.62 9.29 12.28
C ALA A 184 14.49 8.37 13.15
N GLY A 185 13.90 7.69 14.13
CA GLY A 185 14.61 6.73 15.00
C GLY A 185 15.13 5.53 14.21
N ALA A 186 14.28 4.91 13.37
CA ALA A 186 14.68 3.80 12.52
C ALA A 186 15.82 4.19 11.54
N ALA A 187 15.74 5.38 10.94
CA ALA A 187 16.80 5.88 10.07
C ALA A 187 18.11 6.11 10.85
N LEU A 188 18.04 6.69 12.05
CA LEU A 188 19.20 6.91 12.91
C LEU A 188 19.88 5.60 13.29
N GLU A 189 19.11 4.57 13.67
CA GLU A 189 19.63 3.25 13.98
C GLU A 189 20.36 2.62 12.78
N LEU A 190 19.79 2.69 11.58
CA LEU A 190 20.45 2.21 10.36
C LEU A 190 21.74 2.97 10.02
N MET A 191 21.84 4.24 10.41
CA MET A 191 23.06 5.04 10.21
C MET A 191 24.17 4.69 11.20
N ILE A 192 23.82 4.25 12.41
CA ILE A 192 24.77 3.95 13.49
C ILE A 192 25.17 2.47 13.47
N ASP A 193 24.20 1.57 13.31
CA ASP A 193 24.38 0.12 13.29
C ASP A 193 24.55 -0.39 11.86
N LYS A 194 25.82 -0.57 11.47
CA LYS A 194 26.20 -1.08 10.15
C LYS A 194 25.82 -2.55 9.94
N ASP A 195 25.76 -3.33 11.01
CA ASP A 195 25.41 -4.75 10.93
C ASP A 195 23.91 -4.91 10.68
N LEU A 196 23.08 -4.08 11.32
CA LEU A 196 21.65 -3.99 11.05
C LEU A 196 21.36 -3.58 9.60
N LEU A 197 22.03 -2.53 9.10
CA LEU A 197 21.90 -2.11 7.70
C LEU A 197 22.31 -3.23 6.75
N LYS A 198 23.43 -3.89 7.03
CA LYS A 198 23.92 -5.02 6.23
C LYS A 198 22.92 -6.18 6.23
N LYS A 199 22.32 -6.51 7.37
CA LYS A 199 21.29 -7.56 7.49
C LYS A 199 20.09 -7.24 6.59
N ALA A 200 19.59 -5.99 6.60
CA ALA A 200 18.49 -5.58 5.75
C ALA A 200 18.84 -5.67 4.25
N GLN A 201 20.07 -5.33 3.87
CA GLN A 201 20.57 -5.44 2.49
C GLN A 201 20.71 -6.89 2.03
N ASP A 202 21.27 -7.75 2.90
CA ASP A 202 21.43 -9.18 2.61
C ASP A 202 20.06 -9.86 2.46
N GLU A 203 19.08 -9.54 3.32
CA GLU A 203 17.71 -10.06 3.19
C GLU A 203 17.08 -9.68 1.84
N LEU A 204 17.20 -8.42 1.40
CA LEU A 204 16.69 -8.01 0.09
C LEU A 204 17.38 -8.80 -1.04
N LYS A 205 18.70 -8.97 -0.97
CA LYS A 205 19.46 -9.72 -1.97
C LYS A 205 18.99 -11.18 -2.06
N GLU A 206 18.73 -11.81 -0.92
CA GLU A 206 18.18 -13.15 -0.85
C GLU A 206 16.78 -13.22 -1.48
N ARG A 207 15.87 -12.31 -1.13
CA ARG A 207 14.49 -12.29 -1.68
C ARG A 207 14.44 -11.98 -3.18
N LEU A 208 15.35 -11.15 -3.67
CA LEU A 208 15.48 -10.92 -5.11
C LEU A 208 15.92 -12.18 -5.83
N ALA A 209 16.70 -13.06 -5.19
CA ALA A 209 17.16 -14.33 -5.77
C ALA A 209 17.81 -14.14 -7.15
N GLY A 210 18.55 -13.04 -7.33
CA GLY A 210 19.20 -12.68 -8.60
C GLY A 210 18.29 -11.98 -9.62
N ARG A 211 16.98 -11.87 -9.37
CA ARG A 211 16.07 -11.04 -10.19
C ARG A 211 16.52 -9.57 -10.12
N LYS A 212 16.41 -8.88 -11.25
CA LYS A 212 16.78 -7.47 -11.37
C LYS A 212 15.55 -6.65 -11.67
N TYR A 213 15.50 -5.47 -11.05
CA TYR A 213 14.53 -4.46 -11.43
C TYR A 213 14.70 -4.08 -12.90
N LYS A 214 13.60 -4.07 -13.65
CA LYS A 214 13.51 -3.51 -14.99
C LYS A 214 12.30 -2.61 -15.02
N SER A 215 12.48 -1.30 -15.25
CA SER A 215 11.34 -0.39 -15.30
C SER A 215 10.26 -0.93 -16.24
N PRO A 216 9.00 -1.05 -15.77
CA PRO A 216 7.92 -1.57 -16.59
C PRO A 216 7.36 -0.49 -17.53
N VAL A 217 7.83 0.75 -17.37
CA VAL A 217 7.45 1.88 -18.20
C VAL A 217 8.34 1.90 -19.46
N PRO A 218 7.77 2.02 -20.68
CA PRO A 218 8.55 2.12 -21.90
C PRO A 218 9.58 3.27 -21.86
N PRO A 219 10.80 3.11 -22.41
CA PRO A 219 11.84 4.14 -22.36
C PRO A 219 11.47 5.46 -23.02
N ASP A 220 10.56 5.43 -23.99
CA ASP A 220 10.03 6.56 -24.75
C ASP A 220 8.77 7.17 -24.13
N ALA A 221 8.24 6.59 -23.05
CA ALA A 221 7.07 7.11 -22.36
C ALA A 221 7.37 8.48 -21.76
N LYS A 222 6.49 9.45 -22.03
CA LYS A 222 6.55 10.78 -21.45
C LYS A 222 5.60 10.88 -20.27
N PRO A 223 5.92 11.69 -19.25
CA PRO A 223 4.98 11.99 -18.18
C PRO A 223 3.64 12.50 -18.75
N PRO A 224 2.49 12.03 -18.25
CA PRO A 224 1.18 12.38 -18.78
C PRO A 224 0.70 13.76 -18.28
N ILE A 225 1.52 14.80 -18.48
CA ILE A 225 1.25 16.16 -17.97
C ILE A 225 0.00 16.80 -18.57
N ASP A 226 -0.38 16.40 -19.79
CA ASP A 226 -1.54 16.95 -20.50
C ASP A 226 -2.75 16.00 -20.53
N GLN A 227 -2.73 14.90 -19.78
CA GLN A 227 -3.76 13.86 -19.89
C GLN A 227 -5.14 14.29 -19.35
N TRP A 228 -5.19 15.34 -18.54
CA TRP A 228 -6.41 15.87 -17.91
C TRP A 228 -6.79 17.28 -18.39
N LEU A 229 -6.04 17.83 -19.35
CA LEU A 229 -6.36 19.06 -20.08
C LEU A 229 -7.25 18.71 -21.28
#